data_AF-A0A1F3N9G8-F1
#
_entry.id   AF-A0A1F3N9G8-F1
#
_cell.length_a   1.000
_cell.length_b   1.000
_cell.length_c   1.000
_cell.angle_alpha   90.00
_cell.angle_beta   90.00
_cell.angle_gamma   90.00
#
_symmetry.space_group_name_H-M   'P 1'
#
loop_
_entity.id
_entity.type
_entity.pdbx_description
1 polymer ?
#
loop_
_entity_poly.entity_id
_entity_poly.type
_entity_poly.pdbx_seq_one_letter_code
_entity_poly.pdbx_strand_id
1 'polypeptide(L)'
;MKKIISVFWKFSMAVAVFTVISFSASAQRLKPGPQDLSFFSKVDETDQPYAIYIPKSFDESKKYPLVVFLHGAWSNHRLGLRRAFGQGNIAGTDFIVPNRVVEETDLEATRYWPELKDVNYIVAAPLARGTAGYQGIPEQDVYEMLDDIKSRFSIDEERIYLTGLSMGGGGTIWLGLTRPDVWAAIAPCCPAPPDGSNDLAGNACNLPVHLFVGDKDFLYKTALEWKAKFETVTPKFNFIEYPGIGHNSWEYAYKDGFIFEWFSQFTRDLFPQQVKFSTKWFKYNKAYWVKFDNLTPGTLATIDAKFTGTNNIEITTSGLDAFTLSLAGHSMFNPAQKAAAKVDGKSFSFKTSDAVSFMKVNGAWSNNKFTPNLTSKQPGAEGPMYAAATGNHVYVYGTGGNPSREELAARQAEIASLSDWSGMGGRIMVFPRIISDKDVRQSD
;
A
#
# COMPACT_ATOMS: atom_id res chain seq x y z
N MET A 1 -8.81 78.67 -46.51
CA MET A 1 -9.37 80.00 -46.18
C MET A 1 -9.72 80.01 -44.69
N LYS A 2 -9.06 80.89 -43.91
CA LYS A 2 -9.41 81.44 -42.58
C LYS A 2 -9.67 80.44 -41.41
N LYS A 3 -8.79 80.35 -40.39
CA LYS A 3 -8.67 81.21 -39.17
C LYS A 3 -9.88 81.01 -38.21
N ILE A 4 -9.81 80.84 -36.88
CA ILE A 4 -8.75 80.92 -35.85
C ILE A 4 -9.39 80.64 -34.44
N ILE A 5 -8.61 80.12 -33.48
CA ILE A 5 -8.59 80.38 -32.01
C ILE A 5 -9.58 79.69 -31.01
N SER A 6 -8.95 78.78 -30.23
CA SER A 6 -8.89 78.55 -28.77
C SER A 6 -10.15 78.35 -27.91
N VAL A 7 -10.08 77.38 -26.98
CA VAL A 7 -9.97 77.62 -25.53
C VAL A 7 -9.25 76.43 -24.86
N PHE A 8 -8.38 76.76 -23.91
CA PHE A 8 -7.47 75.91 -23.14
C PHE A 8 -8.17 75.14 -22.00
N TRP A 9 -7.64 73.93 -21.74
CA TRP A 9 -7.47 73.24 -20.45
C TRP A 9 -8.65 73.08 -19.49
N LYS A 10 -9.01 71.81 -19.23
CA LYS A 10 -9.00 71.21 -17.88
C LYS A 10 -8.84 69.69 -18.00
N PHE A 11 -7.66 69.22 -17.61
CA PHE A 11 -7.37 67.84 -17.26
C PHE A 11 -8.24 67.47 -16.04
N SER A 12 -9.14 66.51 -16.18
CA SER A 12 -9.70 65.78 -15.05
C SER A 12 -9.34 64.32 -15.23
N MET A 13 -8.28 63.94 -14.53
CA MET A 13 -7.74 62.59 -14.40
C MET A 13 -8.77 61.74 -13.65
N ALA A 14 -9.66 61.07 -14.38
CA ALA A 14 -10.46 59.99 -13.82
C ALA A 14 -9.57 58.75 -13.74
N VAL A 15 -8.75 58.66 -12.69
CA VAL A 15 -8.13 57.39 -12.28
C VAL A 15 -9.25 56.53 -11.73
N ALA A 16 -9.80 55.66 -12.57
CA ALA A 16 -10.58 54.53 -12.10
C ALA A 16 -9.62 53.61 -11.33
N VAL A 17 -9.59 53.76 -10.00
CA VAL A 17 -8.93 52.82 -9.10
C VAL A 17 -9.70 51.51 -9.22
N PHE A 18 -9.23 50.62 -10.10
CA PHE A 18 -9.52 49.19 -9.98
C PHE A 18 -8.80 48.71 -8.73
N THR A 19 -9.46 48.81 -7.58
CA THR A 19 -9.12 47.98 -6.42
C THR A 19 -9.32 46.54 -6.85
N VAL A 20 -8.23 45.91 -7.29
CA VAL A 20 -8.13 44.46 -7.32
C VAL A 20 -8.26 44.03 -5.87
N ILE A 21 -9.46 43.66 -5.47
CA ILE A 21 -9.65 42.85 -4.27
C ILE A 21 -9.01 41.51 -4.64
N SER A 22 -7.70 41.39 -4.36
CA SER A 22 -7.03 40.12 -4.30
C SER A 22 -7.72 39.35 -3.18
N PHE A 23 -8.75 38.58 -3.52
CA PHE A 23 -9.14 37.47 -2.69
C PHE A 23 -7.90 36.58 -2.64
N SER A 24 -7.13 36.71 -1.56
CA SER A 24 -6.22 35.66 -1.15
C SER A 24 -7.10 34.44 -0.98
N ALA A 25 -7.12 33.57 -2.00
CA ALA A 25 -7.65 32.24 -1.85
C ALA A 25 -6.80 31.58 -0.78
N SER A 26 -7.24 31.66 0.48
CA SER A 26 -6.69 30.85 1.54
C SER A 26 -7.06 29.43 1.19
N ALA A 27 -6.15 28.73 0.53
CA ALA A 27 -6.23 27.29 0.43
C ALA A 27 -6.47 26.75 1.85
N GLN A 28 -7.51 25.94 2.01
CA GLN A 28 -7.86 25.37 3.31
C GLN A 28 -6.71 24.48 3.75
N ARG A 29 -5.85 24.99 4.63
CA ARG A 29 -4.75 24.22 5.21
C ARG A 29 -5.34 23.14 6.11
N LEU A 30 -4.84 21.91 5.95
CA LEU A 30 -5.17 20.80 6.82
C LEU A 30 -4.71 21.14 8.25
N LYS A 31 -5.58 20.90 9.22
CA LYS A 31 -5.29 21.24 10.62
C LYS A 31 -4.42 20.15 11.25
N PRO A 32 -3.48 20.48 12.13
CA PRO A 32 -2.85 19.48 12.98
C PRO A 32 -3.88 18.67 13.78
N GLY A 33 -3.56 17.40 14.05
CA GLY A 33 -4.42 16.43 14.72
C GLY A 33 -5.10 15.43 13.77
N PRO A 34 -5.95 14.56 14.32
CA PRO A 34 -6.69 13.57 13.55
C PRO A 34 -7.83 14.21 12.74
N GLN A 35 -7.99 13.80 11.48
CA GLN A 35 -9.11 14.17 10.61
C GLN A 35 -9.35 13.11 9.53
N ASP A 36 -10.50 13.20 8.87
CA ASP A 36 -10.83 12.35 7.72
C ASP A 36 -10.48 13.05 6.41
N LEU A 37 -9.93 12.30 5.47
CA LEU A 37 -9.68 12.70 4.09
C LEU A 37 -10.23 11.62 3.14
N SER A 38 -10.20 11.90 1.84
CA SER A 38 -10.53 10.92 0.81
C SER A 38 -9.63 11.05 -0.40
N PHE A 39 -9.52 9.97 -1.16
CA PHE A 39 -8.92 9.93 -2.49
C PHE A 39 -9.91 9.33 -3.49
N PHE A 40 -9.78 9.69 -4.76
CA PHE A 40 -10.63 9.14 -5.82
C PHE A 40 -10.10 7.78 -6.27
N SER A 41 -10.88 6.72 -6.04
CA SER A 41 -10.58 5.37 -6.50
C SER A 41 -10.93 5.22 -7.98
N LYS A 42 -9.96 4.78 -8.78
CA LYS A 42 -10.19 4.52 -10.20
C LYS A 42 -10.90 3.21 -10.48
N VAL A 43 -10.99 2.31 -9.49
CA VAL A 43 -11.59 0.98 -9.65
C VAL A 43 -13.11 1.08 -9.84
N ASP A 44 -13.76 1.96 -9.09
CA ASP A 44 -15.22 2.12 -9.09
C ASP A 44 -15.65 3.59 -9.19
N GLU A 45 -14.72 4.51 -9.44
CA GLU A 45 -14.98 5.93 -9.65
C GLU A 45 -15.65 6.61 -8.44
N THR A 46 -15.31 6.15 -7.23
CA THR A 46 -15.82 6.70 -5.96
C THR A 46 -14.71 7.28 -5.09
N ASP A 47 -15.06 8.24 -4.23
CA ASP A 47 -14.15 8.71 -3.19
C ASP A 47 -14.08 7.69 -2.05
N GLN A 48 -12.86 7.23 -1.75
CA GLN A 48 -12.60 6.32 -0.64
C GLN A 48 -12.02 7.07 0.55
N PRO A 49 -12.59 6.90 1.76
CA PRO A 49 -12.13 7.63 2.92
C PRO A 49 -10.93 6.96 3.60
N TYR A 50 -10.10 7.80 4.21
CA TYR A 50 -9.06 7.40 5.14
C TYR A 50 -8.95 8.43 6.27
N ALA A 51 -8.49 7.96 7.43
CA ALA A 51 -8.21 8.82 8.57
C ALA A 51 -6.72 9.15 8.58
N ILE A 52 -6.38 10.39 8.90
CA ILE A 52 -5.00 10.85 9.01
C ILE A 52 -4.79 11.64 10.30
N TYR A 53 -3.64 11.44 10.93
CA TYR A 53 -3.12 12.28 11.98
C TYR A 53 -1.96 13.12 11.44
N ILE A 54 -2.04 14.44 11.65
CA ILE A 54 -0.99 15.40 11.32
C ILE A 54 -0.34 15.89 12.64
N PRO A 55 1.00 15.87 12.78
CA PRO A 55 1.69 16.31 14.01
C PRO A 55 1.30 17.72 14.45
N LYS A 56 1.21 18.01 15.76
CA LYS A 56 0.92 19.37 16.27
C LYS A 56 1.96 20.40 15.79
N SER A 57 3.20 19.94 15.56
CA SER A 57 4.32 20.73 15.06
C SER A 57 4.49 20.68 13.53
N PHE A 58 3.43 20.37 12.78
CA PHE A 58 3.48 20.25 11.33
C PHE A 58 3.99 21.52 10.64
N ASP A 59 4.94 21.33 9.73
CA ASP A 59 5.65 22.34 8.97
C ASP A 59 5.78 21.85 7.52
N GLU A 60 5.09 22.51 6.59
CA GLU A 60 5.04 22.14 5.16
C GLU A 60 6.43 22.05 4.51
N SER A 61 7.46 22.70 5.08
CA SER A 61 8.84 22.67 4.56
C SER A 61 9.64 21.43 4.97
N LYS A 62 9.15 20.63 5.93
CA LYS A 62 9.85 19.47 6.47
C LYS A 62 9.33 18.16 5.90
N LYS A 63 10.23 17.17 5.83
CA LYS A 63 9.87 15.79 5.53
C LYS A 63 9.45 15.06 6.80
N TYR A 64 8.31 14.38 6.74
CA TYR A 64 7.79 13.60 7.87
C TYR A 64 7.86 12.09 7.57
N PRO A 65 8.22 11.27 8.57
CA PRO A 65 7.99 9.83 8.46
C PRO A 65 6.48 9.53 8.44
N LEU A 66 6.12 8.41 7.81
CA LEU A 66 4.73 7.98 7.63
C LEU A 66 4.52 6.60 8.26
N VAL A 67 3.49 6.45 9.08
CA VAL A 67 2.99 5.14 9.54
C VAL A 67 1.65 4.86 8.88
N VAL A 68 1.56 3.75 8.16
CA VAL A 68 0.30 3.21 7.64
C VAL A 68 -0.22 2.16 8.61
N PHE A 69 -1.44 2.35 9.09
CA PHE A 69 -2.14 1.43 9.99
C PHE A 69 -3.30 0.73 9.26
N LEU A 70 -3.28 -0.59 9.22
CA LEU A 70 -4.33 -1.42 8.63
C LEU A 70 -5.28 -1.90 9.74
N HIS A 71 -6.56 -1.54 9.63
CA HIS A 71 -7.57 -1.94 10.61
C HIS A 71 -7.96 -3.42 10.48
N GLY A 72 -8.50 -3.97 11.57
CA GLY A 72 -9.04 -5.33 11.61
C GLY A 72 -10.39 -5.47 10.91
N ALA A 73 -10.87 -6.71 10.79
CA ALA A 73 -12.22 -6.97 10.32
C ALA A 73 -13.24 -6.24 11.23
N TRP A 74 -14.36 -5.80 10.65
CA TRP A 74 -15.44 -5.08 11.33
C TRP A 74 -15.09 -3.68 11.85
N SER A 75 -13.87 -3.23 11.58
CA SER A 75 -13.39 -1.89 11.93
C SER A 75 -13.48 -0.96 10.72
N ASN A 76 -12.91 0.24 10.83
CA ASN A 76 -12.82 1.23 9.77
C ASN A 76 -11.60 2.13 9.96
N HIS A 77 -11.37 3.05 9.02
CA HIS A 77 -10.27 4.02 9.05
C HIS A 77 -10.20 4.82 10.36
N ARG A 78 -11.32 5.29 10.90
CA ARG A 78 -11.31 6.12 12.13
C ARG A 78 -10.89 5.35 13.35
N LEU A 79 -11.49 4.18 13.54
CA LEU A 79 -11.12 3.32 14.66
C LEU A 79 -9.72 2.72 14.50
N GLY A 80 -9.31 2.44 13.26
CA GLY A 80 -7.94 2.08 12.91
C GLY A 80 -6.94 3.15 13.36
N LEU A 81 -7.18 4.41 13.01
CA LEU A 81 -6.31 5.51 13.44
C LEU A 81 -6.25 5.61 14.98
N ARG A 82 -7.38 5.51 15.69
CA ARG A 82 -7.36 5.49 17.18
C ARG A 82 -6.48 4.34 17.72
N ARG A 83 -6.66 3.13 17.20
CA ARG A 83 -5.92 1.93 17.61
C ARG A 83 -4.43 2.00 17.28
N ALA A 84 -4.02 2.76 16.26
CA ALA A 84 -2.61 3.05 15.97
C ALA A 84 -1.90 3.79 17.13
N PHE A 85 -2.67 4.48 17.98
CA PHE A 85 -2.19 5.16 19.19
C PHE A 85 -2.52 4.39 20.47
N GLY A 86 -2.90 3.10 20.36
CA GLY A 86 -3.29 2.27 21.51
C GLY A 86 -4.64 2.64 22.12
N GLN A 87 -5.41 3.52 21.46
CA GLN A 87 -6.72 3.96 21.94
C GLN A 87 -7.82 3.08 21.31
N GLY A 88 -8.14 1.97 21.97
CA GLY A 88 -9.26 1.10 21.60
C GLY A 88 -10.63 1.74 21.85
N ASN A 89 -11.68 0.99 21.53
CA ASN A 89 -12.99 1.16 22.15
C ASN A 89 -12.92 0.60 23.57
N ILE A 90 -13.58 1.22 24.55
CA ILE A 90 -13.54 0.76 25.94
C ILE A 90 -14.32 -0.56 26.03
N ALA A 91 -13.61 -1.67 26.22
CA ALA A 91 -14.18 -3.00 26.33
C ALA A 91 -14.10 -3.50 27.78
N GLY A 92 -15.24 -3.55 28.47
CA GLY A 92 -15.37 -4.28 29.73
C GLY A 92 -14.43 -3.81 30.85
N THR A 93 -14.25 -4.64 31.88
CA THR A 93 -13.57 -4.28 33.14
C THR A 93 -12.17 -3.71 32.91
N ASP A 94 -12.00 -2.45 33.29
CA ASP A 94 -10.70 -1.80 33.42
C ASP A 94 -9.82 -2.56 34.43
N PHE A 95 -8.74 -3.19 33.95
CA PHE A 95 -7.79 -3.94 34.80
C PHE A 95 -6.97 -3.03 35.73
N ILE A 96 -6.92 -1.72 35.45
CA ILE A 96 -6.25 -0.70 36.28
C ILE A 96 -7.25 -0.12 37.30
N VAL A 97 -8.54 -0.05 36.93
CA VAL A 97 -9.63 0.43 37.80
C VAL A 97 -10.74 -0.64 37.93
N PRO A 98 -10.60 -1.57 38.89
CA PRO A 98 -11.61 -2.60 39.13
C PRO A 98 -13.01 -1.98 39.27
N ASN A 99 -13.99 -2.52 38.54
CA ASN A 99 -15.42 -2.15 38.56
C ASN A 99 -15.86 -0.92 37.75
N ARG A 100 -15.01 -0.32 36.92
CA ARG A 100 -15.49 0.65 35.90
C ARG A 100 -15.68 -0.07 34.57
N VAL A 101 -16.95 -0.24 34.18
CA VAL A 101 -17.35 -0.72 32.86
C VAL A 101 -17.96 0.47 32.13
N VAL A 102 -17.14 1.19 31.36
CA VAL A 102 -17.69 2.02 30.29
C VAL A 102 -17.60 1.15 29.06
N GLU A 103 -18.70 0.59 28.59
CA GLU A 103 -18.71 -0.09 27.29
C GLU A 103 -18.89 0.98 26.22
N GLU A 104 -17.89 1.13 25.36
CA GLU A 104 -17.98 1.92 24.12
C GLU A 104 -18.03 0.95 22.95
N THR A 105 -19.10 1.02 22.16
CA THR A 105 -19.20 0.26 20.91
C THR A 105 -18.29 0.87 19.84
N ASP A 106 -17.88 0.09 18.84
CA ASP A 106 -17.10 0.59 17.68
C ASP A 106 -17.83 1.76 16.98
N LEU A 107 -19.17 1.76 16.97
CA LEU A 107 -19.97 2.86 16.42
C LEU A 107 -19.84 4.14 17.26
N GLU A 108 -19.84 4.04 18.58
CA GLU A 108 -19.66 5.21 19.45
C GLU A 108 -18.23 5.75 19.37
N ALA A 109 -17.25 4.85 19.37
CA ALA A 109 -15.83 5.20 19.24
C ALA A 109 -15.50 5.94 17.94
N THR A 110 -16.26 5.68 16.88
CA THR A 110 -16.03 6.29 15.56
C THR A 110 -16.69 7.64 15.39
N ARG A 111 -17.46 8.15 16.36
CA ARG A 111 -18.15 9.45 16.25
C ARG A 111 -17.26 10.65 16.57
N TYR A 112 -16.16 10.46 17.27
CA TYR A 112 -15.27 11.55 17.71
C TYR A 112 -13.80 11.15 17.65
N TRP A 113 -12.91 12.12 17.82
CA TRP A 113 -11.48 11.90 17.97
C TRP A 113 -11.09 12.10 19.43
N PRO A 114 -10.52 11.10 20.11
CA PRO A 114 -9.95 11.30 21.44
C PRO A 114 -8.69 12.17 21.33
N GLU A 115 -8.19 12.65 22.46
CA GLU A 115 -6.84 13.23 22.49
C GLU A 115 -5.82 12.12 22.20
N LEU A 116 -5.06 12.31 21.12
CA LEU A 116 -3.99 11.40 20.72
C LEU A 116 -2.64 11.96 21.19
N LYS A 117 -1.74 11.08 21.65
CA LYS A 117 -0.35 11.44 21.97
C LYS A 117 0.28 12.14 20.77
N ASP A 118 0.91 13.29 21.02
CA ASP A 118 1.60 14.01 19.95
C ASP A 118 2.82 13.22 19.50
N VAL A 119 2.93 12.97 18.20
CA VAL A 119 4.04 12.23 17.59
C VAL A 119 4.54 12.96 16.36
N ASN A 120 5.84 12.89 16.10
CA ASN A 120 6.43 13.53 14.91
C ASN A 120 6.32 12.63 13.66
N TYR A 121 5.13 12.08 13.44
CA TYR A 121 4.78 11.18 12.34
C TYR A 121 3.46 11.62 11.73
N ILE A 122 3.37 11.55 10.40
CA ILE A 122 2.06 11.43 9.78
C ILE A 122 1.61 9.98 9.96
N VAL A 123 0.38 9.78 10.41
CA VAL A 123 -0.19 8.43 10.62
C VAL A 123 -1.48 8.33 9.83
N ALA A 124 -1.64 7.30 9.02
CA ALA A 124 -2.81 7.14 8.16
C ALA A 124 -3.41 5.74 8.28
N ALA A 125 -4.73 5.65 8.23
CA ALA A 125 -5.48 4.40 8.21
C ALA A 125 -6.54 4.45 7.10
N PRO A 126 -6.46 3.59 6.06
CA PRO A 126 -7.45 3.55 4.99
C PRO A 126 -8.72 2.82 5.42
N LEU A 127 -9.86 3.09 4.78
CA LEU A 127 -11.04 2.22 4.89
C LEU A 127 -10.83 0.90 4.16
N ALA A 128 -10.08 0.91 3.05
CA ALA A 128 -9.74 -0.27 2.26
C ALA A 128 -10.93 -1.23 2.08
N ARG A 129 -12.09 -0.67 1.69
CA ARG A 129 -13.36 -1.41 1.48
C ARG A 129 -13.86 -2.22 2.68
N GLY A 130 -13.55 -1.80 3.91
CA GLY A 130 -14.06 -2.40 5.14
C GLY A 130 -13.50 -3.80 5.37
N THR A 131 -14.35 -4.83 5.29
CA THR A 131 -13.97 -6.23 5.57
C THR A 131 -13.51 -7.00 4.33
N ALA A 132 -13.19 -6.31 3.23
CA ALA A 132 -12.73 -6.95 1.99
C ALA A 132 -11.33 -7.57 2.08
N GLY A 133 -10.65 -7.47 3.22
CA GLY A 133 -9.26 -7.89 3.38
C GLY A 133 -8.29 -6.85 2.81
N TYR A 134 -7.14 -7.31 2.33
CA TYR A 134 -6.09 -6.45 1.78
C TYR A 134 -5.43 -7.09 0.54
N GLN A 135 -6.25 -7.76 -0.29
CA GLN A 135 -5.87 -8.28 -1.61
C GLN A 135 -6.79 -7.69 -2.68
N GLY A 136 -6.23 -7.29 -3.83
CA GLY A 136 -7.03 -6.76 -4.94
C GLY A 136 -7.41 -5.29 -4.73
N ILE A 137 -8.69 -4.95 -4.86
CA ILE A 137 -9.20 -3.57 -4.69
C ILE A 137 -8.77 -2.94 -3.36
N PRO A 138 -8.96 -3.56 -2.17
CA PRO A 138 -8.54 -2.94 -0.91
C PRO A 138 -7.03 -2.77 -0.77
N GLU A 139 -6.22 -3.57 -1.48
CA GLU A 139 -4.78 -3.37 -1.55
C GLU A 139 -4.42 -2.15 -2.41
N GLN A 140 -5.10 -2.00 -3.55
CA GLN A 140 -4.95 -0.84 -4.42
C GLN A 140 -5.31 0.45 -3.68
N ASP A 141 -6.40 0.46 -2.90
CA ASP A 141 -6.80 1.58 -2.05
C ASP A 141 -5.70 2.02 -1.08
N VAL A 142 -4.95 1.08 -0.49
CA VAL A 142 -3.83 1.42 0.42
C VAL A 142 -2.74 2.18 -0.33
N TYR A 143 -2.42 1.76 -1.56
CA TYR A 143 -1.41 2.41 -2.37
C TYR A 143 -1.90 3.73 -2.99
N GLU A 144 -3.17 3.83 -3.37
CA GLU A 144 -3.78 5.10 -3.83
C GLU A 144 -3.86 6.12 -2.69
N MET A 145 -4.19 5.69 -1.46
CA MET A 145 -4.06 6.54 -0.26
C MET A 145 -2.61 6.98 -0.04
N LEU A 146 -1.63 6.08 -0.19
CA LEU A 146 -0.21 6.43 -0.05
C LEU A 146 0.21 7.49 -1.07
N ASP A 147 -0.22 7.35 -2.32
CA ASP A 147 0.04 8.32 -3.39
C ASP A 147 -0.65 9.66 -3.12
N ASP A 148 -1.90 9.65 -2.66
CA ASP A 148 -2.63 10.86 -2.26
C ASP A 148 -1.91 11.60 -1.11
N ILE A 149 -1.48 10.87 -0.07
CA ILE A 149 -0.69 11.45 1.03
C ILE A 149 0.63 12.05 0.52
N LYS A 150 1.37 11.32 -0.33
CA LYS A 150 2.62 11.85 -0.92
C LYS A 150 2.40 13.08 -1.80
N SER A 151 1.21 13.23 -2.39
CA SER A 151 0.85 14.43 -3.16
C SER A 151 0.53 15.65 -2.28
N ARG A 152 0.06 15.41 -1.04
CA ARG A 152 -0.35 16.45 -0.08
C ARG A 152 0.76 16.85 0.89
N PHE A 153 1.68 15.94 1.17
CA PHE A 153 2.70 16.08 2.21
C PHE A 153 4.09 15.73 1.70
N SER A 154 5.10 16.46 2.18
CA SER A 154 6.50 16.08 2.03
C SER A 154 6.78 14.85 2.92
N ILE A 155 6.68 13.65 2.35
CA ILE A 155 6.96 12.40 3.06
C ILE A 155 8.45 12.03 2.93
N ASP A 156 9.03 11.57 4.04
CA ASP A 156 10.32 10.89 4.03
C ASP A 156 10.15 9.45 3.55
N GLU A 157 10.45 9.22 2.27
CA GLU A 157 10.27 7.91 1.63
C GLU A 157 11.19 6.81 2.19
N GLU A 158 12.22 7.16 2.94
CA GLU A 158 13.07 6.17 3.64
C GLU A 158 12.47 5.75 4.98
N ARG A 159 11.40 6.40 5.43
CA ARG A 159 10.75 6.18 6.74
C ARG A 159 9.23 6.06 6.59
N ILE A 160 8.82 5.15 5.70
CA ILE A 160 7.43 4.70 5.57
C ILE A 160 7.31 3.34 6.26
N TYR A 161 6.41 3.21 7.22
CA TYR A 161 6.23 2.02 8.04
C TYR A 161 4.83 1.45 7.89
N LEU A 162 4.68 0.15 8.12
CA LEU A 162 3.39 -0.55 8.02
C LEU A 162 3.09 -1.34 9.28
N THR A 163 1.87 -1.21 9.79
CA THR A 163 1.40 -1.99 10.93
C THR A 163 -0.10 -2.19 10.83
N GLY A 164 -0.65 -3.06 11.67
CA GLY A 164 -2.08 -3.34 11.72
C GLY A 164 -2.38 -4.55 12.58
N LEU A 165 -3.67 -4.75 12.86
CA LEU A 165 -4.16 -5.79 13.76
C LEU A 165 -5.10 -6.78 13.05
N SER A 166 -5.11 -8.06 13.46
CA SER A 166 -6.06 -9.06 12.95
C SER A 166 -6.01 -9.18 11.42
N MET A 167 -7.12 -8.92 10.72
CA MET A 167 -7.17 -8.77 9.24
C MET A 167 -6.10 -7.79 8.72
N GLY A 168 -5.90 -6.65 9.37
CA GLY A 168 -4.86 -5.68 9.04
C GLY A 168 -3.45 -6.10 9.46
N GLY A 169 -3.31 -6.96 10.47
CA GLY A 169 -2.05 -7.63 10.78
C GLY A 169 -1.67 -8.62 9.67
N GLY A 170 -2.68 -9.30 9.12
CA GLY A 170 -2.54 -10.10 7.91
C GLY A 170 -2.18 -9.27 6.67
N GLY A 171 -2.85 -8.14 6.47
CA GLY A 171 -2.52 -7.15 5.45
C GLY A 171 -1.10 -6.60 5.60
N THR A 172 -0.62 -6.42 6.83
CA THR A 172 0.74 -5.96 7.11
C THR A 172 1.77 -6.96 6.59
N ILE A 173 1.51 -8.26 6.76
CA ILE A 173 2.34 -9.32 6.19
C ILE A 173 2.21 -9.33 4.66
N TRP A 174 0.99 -9.26 4.11
CA TRP A 174 0.77 -9.30 2.66
C TRP A 174 1.46 -8.14 1.93
N LEU A 175 1.13 -6.89 2.28
CA LEU A 175 1.67 -5.69 1.65
C LEU A 175 3.16 -5.52 1.95
N GLY A 176 3.57 -5.88 3.17
CA GLY A 176 4.96 -5.89 3.60
C GLY A 176 5.83 -6.80 2.75
N LEU A 177 5.34 -7.99 2.40
CA LEU A 177 6.12 -9.00 1.69
C LEU A 177 5.92 -9.00 0.18
N THR A 178 4.82 -8.47 -0.36
CA THR A 178 4.68 -8.29 -1.82
C THR A 178 5.54 -7.14 -2.34
N ARG A 179 5.71 -6.07 -1.55
CA ARG A 179 6.58 -4.92 -1.87
C ARG A 179 7.50 -4.56 -0.70
N PRO A 180 8.47 -5.43 -0.36
CA PRO A 180 9.35 -5.23 0.80
C PRO A 180 10.26 -4.01 0.67
N ASP A 181 10.41 -3.47 -0.53
CA ASP A 181 11.18 -2.28 -0.85
C ASP A 181 10.36 -0.97 -0.76
N VAL A 182 9.11 -1.01 -0.28
CA VAL A 182 8.33 0.20 0.06
C VAL A 182 8.52 0.59 1.52
N TRP A 183 8.73 -0.39 2.40
CA TRP A 183 8.62 -0.23 3.84
C TRP A 183 10.00 -0.22 4.51
N ALA A 184 10.18 0.67 5.48
CA ALA A 184 11.38 0.72 6.31
C ALA A 184 11.36 -0.34 7.42
N ALA A 185 10.17 -0.68 7.92
CA ALA A 185 9.91 -1.78 8.85
C ALA A 185 8.40 -2.09 8.89
N ILE A 186 8.06 -3.31 9.31
CA ILE A 186 6.66 -3.72 9.51
C ILE A 186 6.41 -4.26 10.91
N ALA A 187 5.18 -4.10 11.39
CA ALA A 187 4.78 -4.54 12.72
C ALA A 187 3.39 -5.20 12.72
N PRO A 188 3.27 -6.48 12.32
CA PRO A 188 1.99 -7.18 12.37
C PRO A 188 1.56 -7.50 13.82
N CYS A 189 0.30 -7.22 14.16
CA CYS A 189 -0.31 -7.56 15.45
C CYS A 189 -1.42 -8.60 15.24
N CYS A 190 -1.39 -9.70 16.01
CA CYS A 190 -2.29 -10.85 15.93
C CYS A 190 -2.73 -11.20 14.48
N PRO A 191 -1.80 -11.49 13.57
CA PRO A 191 -2.08 -11.44 12.13
C PRO A 191 -3.02 -12.55 11.67
N ALA A 192 -3.91 -12.22 10.73
CA ALA A 192 -4.71 -13.15 9.93
C ALA A 192 -4.33 -13.05 8.43
N PRO A 193 -3.16 -13.58 7.99
CA PRO A 193 -2.67 -13.36 6.64
C PRO A 193 -3.55 -14.04 5.59
N PRO A 194 -3.77 -13.39 4.44
CA PRO A 194 -4.53 -14.00 3.36
C PRO A 194 -3.76 -15.13 2.67
N ASP A 195 -4.46 -15.90 1.85
CA ASP A 195 -3.88 -16.98 1.05
C ASP A 195 -2.73 -16.50 0.16
N GLY A 196 -1.72 -17.35 0.01
CA GLY A 196 -0.50 -17.04 -0.75
C GLY A 196 0.58 -16.28 0.03
N SER A 197 0.29 -15.79 1.25
CA SER A 197 1.29 -15.08 2.06
C SER A 197 2.52 -15.95 2.39
N ASN A 198 2.34 -17.25 2.62
CA ASN A 198 3.45 -18.16 2.95
C ASN A 198 4.55 -18.21 1.88
N ASP A 199 4.18 -18.10 0.61
CA ASP A 199 5.12 -18.10 -0.53
C ASP A 199 6.08 -16.90 -0.50
N LEU A 200 5.70 -15.84 0.22
CA LEU A 200 6.40 -14.55 0.28
C LEU A 200 7.30 -14.41 1.50
N ALA A 201 7.34 -15.38 2.42
CA ALA A 201 8.06 -15.25 3.69
C ALA A 201 9.55 -14.86 3.50
N GLY A 202 10.20 -15.38 2.46
CA GLY A 202 11.59 -15.06 2.10
C GLY A 202 11.85 -13.59 1.80
N ASN A 203 10.82 -12.83 1.42
CA ASN A 203 10.93 -11.41 1.07
C ASN A 203 11.23 -10.52 2.28
N ALA A 204 11.10 -11.05 3.50
CA ALA A 204 11.46 -10.36 4.73
C ALA A 204 12.98 -10.21 4.94
N CYS A 205 13.83 -10.77 4.07
CA CYS A 205 15.28 -10.88 4.29
C CYS A 205 15.98 -9.54 4.64
N ASN A 206 15.46 -8.42 4.14
CA ASN A 206 15.98 -7.08 4.42
C ASN A 206 15.00 -6.19 5.18
N LEU A 207 13.88 -6.76 5.64
CA LEU A 207 12.77 -6.02 6.25
C LEU A 207 12.74 -6.29 7.76
N PRO A 208 12.92 -5.26 8.61
CA PRO A 208 12.72 -5.39 10.05
C PRO A 208 11.25 -5.72 10.37
N VAL A 209 11.03 -6.66 11.29
CA VAL A 209 9.68 -7.13 11.67
C VAL A 209 9.51 -7.15 13.19
N HIS A 210 8.43 -6.56 13.70
CA HIS A 210 7.99 -6.69 15.10
C HIS A 210 6.61 -7.37 15.17
N LEU A 211 6.57 -8.64 15.56
CA LEU A 211 5.33 -9.42 15.63
C LEU A 211 4.77 -9.41 17.06
N PHE A 212 3.49 -9.10 17.20
CA PHE A 212 2.78 -9.08 18.48
C PHE A 212 1.64 -10.08 18.51
N VAL A 213 1.40 -10.76 19.63
CA VAL A 213 0.21 -11.59 19.84
C VAL A 213 -0.11 -11.79 21.32
N GLY A 214 -1.36 -12.05 21.67
CA GLY A 214 -1.75 -12.53 23.01
C GLY A 214 -1.76 -14.07 23.07
N ASP A 215 -1.34 -14.67 24.18
CA ASP A 215 -1.25 -16.13 24.30
C ASP A 215 -2.62 -16.85 24.38
N LYS A 216 -3.72 -16.10 24.58
CA LYS A 216 -5.10 -16.59 24.53
C LYS A 216 -5.82 -16.21 23.23
N ASP A 217 -5.13 -15.57 22.29
CA ASP A 217 -5.68 -15.22 21.00
C ASP A 217 -5.99 -16.49 20.17
N PHE A 218 -7.13 -16.53 19.49
CA PHE A 218 -7.46 -17.64 18.59
C PHE A 218 -6.53 -17.72 17.38
N LEU A 219 -5.81 -16.65 17.05
CA LEU A 219 -4.75 -16.60 16.03
C LEU A 219 -3.35 -16.88 16.58
N TYR A 220 -3.22 -17.28 17.85
CA TYR A 220 -1.92 -17.51 18.48
C TYR A 220 -1.06 -18.53 17.71
N LYS A 221 -1.66 -19.64 17.24
CA LYS A 221 -0.95 -20.63 16.42
C LYS A 221 -0.43 -20.03 15.11
N THR A 222 -1.24 -19.23 14.43
CA THR A 222 -0.84 -18.53 13.20
C THR A 222 0.32 -17.59 13.48
N ALA A 223 0.30 -16.84 14.58
CA ALA A 223 1.41 -15.97 14.97
C ALA A 223 2.70 -16.77 15.23
N LEU A 224 2.63 -17.92 15.91
CA LEU A 224 3.80 -18.80 16.12
C LEU A 224 4.36 -19.37 14.81
N GLU A 225 3.50 -19.72 13.85
CA GLU A 225 3.93 -20.18 12.53
C GLU A 225 4.67 -19.08 11.73
N TRP A 226 4.27 -17.82 11.90
CA TRP A 226 4.95 -16.67 11.29
C TRP A 226 6.20 -16.26 12.04
N LYS A 227 6.20 -16.34 13.37
CA LYS A 227 7.40 -16.20 14.20
C LYS A 227 8.50 -17.13 13.70
N ALA A 228 8.21 -18.43 13.57
CA ALA A 228 9.18 -19.42 13.10
C ALA A 228 9.74 -19.09 11.69
N LYS A 229 8.93 -18.50 10.80
CA LYS A 229 9.39 -18.06 9.47
C LYS A 229 10.31 -16.85 9.59
N PHE A 230 9.88 -15.80 10.28
CA PHE A 230 10.65 -14.56 10.40
C PHE A 230 11.98 -14.78 11.12
N GLU A 231 12.03 -15.61 12.16
CA GLU A 231 13.29 -15.99 12.85
C GLU A 231 14.36 -16.55 11.92
N THR A 232 13.95 -17.21 10.83
CA THR A 232 14.89 -17.80 9.86
C THR A 232 15.26 -16.88 8.71
N VAL A 233 14.46 -15.84 8.45
CA VAL A 233 14.58 -15.02 7.24
C VAL A 233 15.14 -13.63 7.53
N THR A 234 14.60 -12.93 8.52
CA THR A 234 14.99 -11.53 8.77
C THR A 234 15.99 -11.44 9.93
N PRO A 235 17.13 -10.76 9.75
CA PRO A 235 18.10 -10.58 10.84
C PRO A 235 17.61 -9.60 11.91
N LYS A 236 16.52 -8.85 11.64
CA LYS A 236 15.94 -7.84 12.55
C LYS A 236 14.52 -8.24 12.90
N PHE A 237 14.38 -9.31 13.68
CA PHE A 237 13.09 -9.84 14.12
C PHE A 237 12.89 -9.66 15.64
N ASN A 238 11.76 -9.08 16.01
CA ASN A 238 11.28 -9.03 17.39
C ASN A 238 9.92 -9.73 17.48
N PHE A 239 9.71 -10.50 18.55
CA PHE A 239 8.44 -11.14 18.87
C PHE A 239 8.03 -10.82 20.29
N ILE A 240 6.80 -10.35 20.48
CA ILE A 240 6.21 -10.08 21.79
C ILE A 240 4.93 -10.87 21.93
N GLU A 241 4.90 -11.66 23.00
CA GLU A 241 3.74 -12.42 23.44
C GLU A 241 3.22 -11.79 24.74
N TYR A 242 1.91 -11.55 24.79
CA TYR A 242 1.24 -10.98 25.96
C TYR A 242 0.50 -12.08 26.73
N PRO A 243 0.97 -12.46 27.94
CA PRO A 243 0.33 -13.51 28.74
C PRO A 243 -1.07 -13.12 29.22
N GLY A 244 -2.02 -14.03 29.09
CA GLY A 244 -3.41 -13.84 29.47
C GLY A 244 -4.24 -13.01 28.48
N ILE A 245 -3.63 -12.45 27.43
CA ILE A 245 -4.30 -11.55 26.50
C ILE A 245 -4.92 -12.34 25.35
N GLY A 246 -6.18 -12.03 25.05
CA GLY A 246 -6.93 -12.60 23.93
C GLY A 246 -6.71 -11.84 22.64
N HIS A 247 -7.76 -11.75 21.83
CA HIS A 247 -7.74 -11.07 20.53
C HIS A 247 -7.80 -9.54 20.65
N ASN A 248 -7.17 -8.93 21.65
CA ASN A 248 -7.09 -7.47 21.86
C ASN A 248 -5.65 -7.00 22.14
N SER A 249 -4.65 -7.77 21.68
CA SER A 249 -3.22 -7.48 21.92
C SER A 249 -2.74 -6.11 21.42
N TRP A 250 -3.47 -5.47 20.50
CA TRP A 250 -3.17 -4.12 20.00
C TRP A 250 -3.26 -3.03 21.09
N GLU A 251 -4.08 -3.23 22.13
CA GLU A 251 -4.18 -2.29 23.26
C GLU A 251 -2.86 -2.16 24.03
N TYR A 252 -2.01 -3.18 23.93
CA TYR A 252 -0.68 -3.24 24.54
C TYR A 252 0.41 -2.91 23.51
N ALA A 253 0.31 -3.46 22.29
CA ALA A 253 1.32 -3.25 21.24
C ALA A 253 1.49 -1.79 20.83
N TYR A 254 0.41 -0.99 20.86
CA TYR A 254 0.43 0.42 20.47
C TYR A 254 0.35 1.38 21.66
N LYS A 255 0.31 0.84 22.89
CA LYS A 255 0.18 1.63 24.11
C LYS A 255 1.30 2.66 24.20
N ASP A 256 0.94 3.85 24.65
CA ASP A 256 1.86 4.96 24.91
C ASP A 256 2.74 5.35 23.71
N GLY A 257 2.36 4.96 22.49
CA GLY A 257 3.11 5.27 21.27
C GLY A 257 4.42 4.49 21.10
N PHE A 258 4.59 3.36 21.82
CA PHE A 258 5.76 2.48 21.71
C PHE A 258 6.15 2.19 20.24
N ILE A 259 5.16 1.95 19.39
CA ILE A 259 5.40 1.58 18.00
C ILE A 259 6.17 2.64 17.21
N PHE A 260 5.94 3.92 17.50
CA PHE A 260 6.62 5.03 16.83
C PHE A 260 8.10 5.08 17.22
N GLU A 261 8.39 4.83 18.50
CA GLU A 261 9.76 4.74 19.01
C GLU A 261 10.50 3.53 18.42
N TRP A 262 9.84 2.38 18.30
CA TRP A 262 10.42 1.22 17.62
C TRP A 262 10.73 1.52 16.15
N PHE A 263 9.78 2.09 15.40
CA PHE A 263 9.98 2.45 14.00
C PHE A 263 11.09 3.47 13.78
N SER A 264 11.28 4.42 14.71
CA SER A 264 12.32 5.45 14.60
C SER A 264 13.75 4.92 14.43
N GLN A 265 13.99 3.66 14.76
CA GLN A 265 15.28 2.98 14.67
C GLN A 265 15.64 2.51 13.26
N PHE A 266 14.68 2.55 12.31
CA PHE A 266 14.84 1.97 10.98
C PHE A 266 14.66 3.00 9.88
N THR A 267 15.55 2.94 8.91
CA THR A 267 15.43 3.55 7.58
C THR A 267 15.48 2.44 6.54
N ARG A 268 14.73 2.60 5.45
CA ARG A 268 14.72 1.66 4.34
C ARG A 268 16.08 1.64 3.64
N ASP A 269 16.62 0.46 3.40
CA ASP A 269 17.79 0.25 2.55
C ASP A 269 17.33 -0.18 1.15
N LEU A 270 17.47 0.70 0.15
CA LEU A 270 17.14 0.38 -1.25
C LEU A 270 18.24 -0.45 -1.95
N PHE A 271 19.45 -0.49 -1.37
CA PHE A 271 20.61 -1.15 -1.95
C PHE A 271 21.25 -2.15 -0.96
N PRO A 272 20.47 -3.11 -0.43
CA PRO A 272 21.02 -4.11 0.48
C PRO A 272 21.99 -5.02 -0.28
N GLN A 273 23.02 -5.51 0.39
CA GLN A 273 24.03 -6.37 -0.22
C GLN A 273 23.44 -7.64 -0.87
N GLN A 274 22.37 -8.18 -0.29
CA GLN A 274 21.69 -9.40 -0.73
C GLN A 274 20.19 -9.14 -0.87
N VAL A 275 19.59 -9.65 -1.93
CA VAL A 275 18.14 -9.62 -2.15
C VAL A 275 17.66 -11.04 -2.34
N LYS A 276 16.84 -11.50 -1.40
CA LYS A 276 15.98 -12.68 -1.57
C LYS A 276 14.60 -12.20 -1.95
N PHE A 277 14.09 -12.67 -3.07
CA PHE A 277 12.77 -12.27 -3.55
C PHE A 277 12.03 -13.46 -4.17
N SER A 278 10.75 -13.57 -3.84
CA SER A 278 9.83 -14.58 -4.34
C SER A 278 8.50 -13.96 -4.70
N THR A 279 7.92 -14.45 -5.81
CA THR A 279 6.58 -14.09 -6.23
C THR A 279 6.09 -15.09 -7.28
N LYS A 280 4.77 -15.27 -7.38
CA LYS A 280 4.10 -15.93 -8.51
C LYS A 280 3.34 -14.96 -9.41
N TRP A 281 3.45 -13.66 -9.11
CA TRP A 281 2.65 -12.58 -9.67
C TRP A 281 3.55 -11.59 -10.41
N PHE A 282 3.16 -11.24 -11.64
CA PHE A 282 3.84 -10.20 -12.41
C PHE A 282 3.53 -8.79 -11.85
N LYS A 283 2.41 -8.58 -11.14
CA LYS A 283 2.13 -7.29 -10.48
C LYS A 283 3.10 -6.97 -9.34
N TYR A 284 3.72 -7.97 -8.73
CA TYR A 284 4.74 -7.83 -7.70
C TYR A 284 6.09 -8.33 -8.19
N ASN A 285 6.56 -7.80 -9.31
CA ASN A 285 7.75 -8.33 -9.98
C ASN A 285 9.04 -7.57 -9.63
N LYS A 286 9.08 -6.76 -8.58
CA LYS A 286 10.27 -6.00 -8.22
C LYS A 286 10.41 -5.90 -6.71
N ALA A 287 11.65 -5.99 -6.25
CA ALA A 287 12.06 -5.56 -4.92
C ALA A 287 13.51 -5.08 -4.96
N TYR A 288 13.77 -3.90 -4.38
CA TYR A 288 15.10 -3.30 -4.26
C TYR A 288 15.75 -3.12 -5.65
N TRP A 289 16.95 -3.64 -5.85
CA TRP A 289 17.67 -3.64 -7.12
C TRP A 289 17.35 -4.85 -8.01
N VAL A 290 16.36 -5.69 -7.69
CA VAL A 290 15.98 -6.87 -8.47
C VAL A 290 14.59 -6.70 -9.09
N LYS A 291 14.47 -7.00 -10.38
CA LYS A 291 13.21 -7.08 -11.10
C LYS A 291 13.09 -8.40 -11.86
N PHE A 292 11.94 -9.04 -11.75
CA PHE A 292 11.53 -10.18 -12.58
C PHE A 292 10.90 -9.68 -13.87
N ASP A 293 11.46 -10.08 -15.01
CA ASP A 293 10.96 -9.71 -16.33
C ASP A 293 10.12 -10.83 -16.96
N ASN A 294 10.39 -12.09 -16.61
CA ASN A 294 9.57 -13.23 -17.02
C ASN A 294 9.61 -14.36 -15.99
N LEU A 295 8.44 -14.96 -15.74
CA LEU A 295 8.21 -16.02 -14.76
C LEU A 295 7.61 -17.24 -15.45
N THR A 296 7.85 -18.43 -14.91
CA THR A 296 7.10 -19.62 -15.32
C THR A 296 5.69 -19.57 -14.69
N PRO A 297 4.60 -19.43 -15.47
CA PRO A 297 3.27 -19.23 -14.91
C PRO A 297 2.82 -20.36 -13.98
N GLY A 298 2.24 -20.01 -12.83
CA GLY A 298 1.75 -20.98 -11.83
C GLY A 298 2.84 -21.57 -10.93
N THR A 299 4.11 -21.31 -11.21
CA THR A 299 5.24 -21.72 -10.37
C THR A 299 5.72 -20.54 -9.52
N LEU A 300 6.08 -20.80 -8.27
CA LEU A 300 6.74 -19.79 -7.44
C LEU A 300 8.13 -19.50 -8.01
N ALA A 301 8.35 -18.25 -8.44
CA ALA A 301 9.67 -17.79 -8.83
C ALA A 301 10.42 -17.31 -7.60
N THR A 302 11.71 -17.62 -7.52
CA THR A 302 12.62 -17.15 -6.47
C THR A 302 13.95 -16.71 -7.05
N ILE A 303 14.58 -15.76 -6.37
CA ILE A 303 15.95 -15.33 -6.59
C ILE A 303 16.62 -15.09 -5.25
N ASP A 304 17.89 -15.50 -5.15
CA ASP A 304 18.82 -15.04 -4.13
C ASP A 304 20.01 -14.43 -4.88
N ALA A 305 20.09 -13.10 -4.87
CA ALA A 305 21.14 -12.33 -5.54
C ALA A 305 21.96 -11.58 -4.49
N LYS A 306 23.29 -11.72 -4.53
CA LYS A 306 24.20 -11.16 -3.53
C LYS A 306 25.46 -10.59 -4.15
N PHE A 307 25.85 -9.39 -3.74
CA PHE A 307 27.20 -8.90 -3.99
C PHE A 307 28.22 -9.65 -3.11
N THR A 308 29.16 -10.34 -3.74
CA THR A 308 30.27 -11.06 -3.07
C THR A 308 31.54 -10.24 -2.99
N GLY A 309 31.60 -9.14 -3.73
CA GLY A 309 32.67 -8.15 -3.74
C GLY A 309 32.30 -7.00 -4.67
N THR A 310 33.16 -5.99 -4.78
CA THR A 310 32.95 -4.89 -5.73
C THR A 310 32.77 -5.44 -7.13
N ASN A 311 31.68 -5.07 -7.81
CA ASN A 311 31.35 -5.51 -9.17
C ASN A 311 31.20 -7.03 -9.37
N ASN A 312 31.05 -7.82 -8.29
CA ASN A 312 30.88 -9.27 -8.34
C ASN A 312 29.58 -9.69 -7.67
N ILE A 313 28.71 -10.37 -8.44
CA ILE A 313 27.37 -10.78 -7.99
C ILE A 313 27.21 -12.29 -8.16
N GLU A 314 26.72 -12.98 -7.14
CA GLU A 314 26.29 -14.37 -7.21
C GLU A 314 24.77 -14.43 -7.16
N ILE A 315 24.16 -15.21 -8.07
CA ILE A 315 22.72 -15.33 -8.23
C ILE A 315 22.34 -16.82 -8.31
N THR A 316 21.35 -17.20 -7.51
CA THR A 316 20.64 -18.48 -7.65
C THR A 316 19.15 -18.22 -7.89
N THR A 317 18.53 -19.02 -8.75
CA THR A 317 17.13 -18.83 -9.16
C THR A 317 16.32 -20.13 -9.16
N SER A 318 15.01 -20.01 -9.05
CA SER A 318 14.04 -21.08 -9.32
C SER A 318 12.77 -20.49 -9.94
N GLY A 319 12.09 -21.22 -10.84
CA GLY A 319 10.82 -20.77 -11.45
C GLY A 319 10.90 -19.46 -12.27
N LEU A 320 12.10 -18.98 -12.57
CA LEU A 320 12.37 -17.68 -13.18
C LEU A 320 12.98 -17.84 -14.58
N ASP A 321 12.47 -17.09 -15.54
CA ASP A 321 12.88 -17.19 -16.96
C ASP A 321 13.60 -15.93 -17.45
N ALA A 322 13.36 -14.77 -16.84
CA ALA A 322 14.14 -13.56 -17.05
C ALA A 322 14.10 -12.59 -15.87
N PHE A 323 15.19 -11.86 -15.65
CA PHE A 323 15.29 -10.84 -14.62
C PHE A 323 16.29 -9.74 -15.00
N THR A 324 16.19 -8.61 -14.31
CA THR A 324 17.06 -7.45 -14.43
C THR A 324 17.55 -7.01 -13.06
N LEU A 325 18.84 -6.66 -12.97
CA LEU A 325 19.45 -6.06 -11.80
C LEU A 325 19.72 -4.57 -12.08
N SER A 326 19.23 -3.68 -11.22
CA SER A 326 19.46 -2.23 -11.30
C SER A 326 20.60 -1.85 -10.35
N LEU A 327 21.79 -1.65 -10.88
CA LEU A 327 23.03 -1.57 -10.09
C LEU A 327 23.42 -0.12 -9.74
N ALA A 328 22.92 0.87 -10.48
CA ALA A 328 23.19 2.28 -10.20
C ALA A 328 22.79 2.65 -8.77
N GLY A 329 23.70 3.31 -8.04
CA GLY A 329 23.51 3.73 -6.66
C GLY A 329 23.96 2.70 -5.61
N HIS A 330 24.18 1.44 -5.99
CA HIS A 330 24.67 0.42 -5.06
C HIS A 330 26.15 0.68 -4.70
N SER A 331 26.48 0.73 -3.41
CA SER A 331 27.83 1.05 -2.91
C SER A 331 28.92 0.07 -3.39
N MET A 332 28.55 -1.18 -3.63
CA MET A 332 29.45 -2.23 -4.17
C MET A 332 29.51 -2.26 -5.71
N PHE A 333 28.88 -1.32 -6.42
CA PHE A 333 28.91 -1.22 -7.87
C PHE A 333 29.70 0.03 -8.33
N ASN A 334 30.69 -0.18 -9.20
CA ASN A 334 31.47 0.86 -9.85
C ASN A 334 31.23 0.82 -11.37
N PRO A 335 30.50 1.81 -11.93
CA PRO A 335 30.16 1.83 -13.36
C PRO A 335 31.36 2.06 -14.29
N ALA A 336 32.51 2.51 -13.77
CA ALA A 336 33.73 2.70 -14.56
C ALA A 336 34.44 1.38 -14.89
N GLN A 337 34.15 0.32 -14.13
CA GLN A 337 34.81 -0.98 -14.24
C GLN A 337 33.85 -2.04 -14.81
N LYS A 338 34.42 -3.12 -15.38
CA LYS A 338 33.62 -4.29 -15.75
C LYS A 338 33.03 -4.93 -14.49
N ALA A 339 31.83 -5.50 -14.64
CA ALA A 339 31.18 -6.30 -13.62
C ALA A 339 31.08 -7.76 -14.07
N ALA A 340 30.91 -8.64 -13.07
CA ALA A 340 30.74 -10.06 -13.25
C ALA A 340 29.53 -10.56 -12.46
N ALA A 341 28.78 -11.48 -13.07
CA ALA A 341 27.69 -12.18 -12.42
C ALA A 341 27.81 -13.68 -12.65
N LYS A 342 27.56 -14.47 -11.60
CA LYS A 342 27.44 -15.93 -11.67
C LYS A 342 25.98 -16.30 -11.45
N VAL A 343 25.28 -16.68 -12.50
CA VAL A 343 23.84 -17.04 -12.47
C VAL A 343 23.70 -18.54 -12.59
N ASP A 344 23.19 -19.20 -11.54
CA ASP A 344 23.04 -20.66 -11.45
C ASP A 344 24.30 -21.42 -11.89
N GLY A 345 25.47 -20.94 -11.42
CA GLY A 345 26.77 -21.52 -11.76
C GLY A 345 27.43 -20.98 -13.03
N LYS A 346 26.67 -20.37 -13.97
CA LYS A 346 27.20 -19.83 -15.23
C LYS A 346 27.74 -18.41 -15.05
N SER A 347 28.97 -18.17 -15.50
CA SER A 347 29.66 -16.87 -15.37
C SER A 347 29.40 -15.95 -16.57
N PHE A 348 29.20 -14.66 -16.28
CA PHE A 348 29.02 -13.59 -17.25
C PHE A 348 29.92 -12.41 -16.88
N SER A 349 30.43 -11.71 -17.88
CA SER A 349 31.12 -10.43 -17.71
C SER A 349 30.48 -9.38 -18.62
N PHE A 350 30.21 -8.20 -18.08
CA PHE A 350 29.51 -7.14 -18.77
C PHE A 350 30.03 -5.77 -18.35
N LYS A 351 29.74 -4.76 -19.18
CA LYS A 351 29.96 -3.35 -18.88
C LYS A 351 28.62 -2.65 -18.98
N THR A 352 28.19 -2.02 -17.89
CA THR A 352 26.96 -1.23 -17.81
C THR A 352 27.20 -0.07 -16.85
N SER A 353 26.46 1.03 -17.02
CA SER A 353 26.44 2.13 -16.07
C SER A 353 25.24 2.07 -15.12
N ASP A 354 24.27 1.20 -15.41
CA ASP A 354 22.97 1.20 -14.74
C ASP A 354 22.49 -0.21 -14.45
N ALA A 355 21.95 -0.91 -15.45
CA ALA A 355 21.30 -2.21 -15.26
C ALA A 355 21.91 -3.32 -16.12
N VAL A 356 21.65 -4.57 -15.73
CA VAL A 356 22.01 -5.77 -16.47
C VAL A 356 20.85 -6.76 -16.46
N SER A 357 20.54 -7.36 -17.61
CA SER A 357 19.42 -8.31 -17.76
C SER A 357 19.91 -9.70 -18.13
N PHE A 358 19.18 -10.70 -17.68
CA PHE A 358 19.42 -12.10 -17.99
C PHE A 358 18.10 -12.76 -18.40
N MET A 359 18.17 -13.64 -19.39
CA MET A 359 17.05 -14.49 -19.80
C MET A 359 17.52 -15.88 -20.20
N LYS A 360 16.67 -16.88 -19.99
CA LYS A 360 16.90 -18.23 -20.50
C LYS A 360 16.63 -18.30 -22.00
N VAL A 361 17.57 -18.88 -22.74
CA VAL A 361 17.44 -19.24 -24.16
C VAL A 361 17.73 -20.73 -24.24
N ASN A 362 16.75 -21.52 -24.71
CA ASN A 362 16.83 -22.99 -24.74
C ASN A 362 17.23 -23.60 -23.38
N GLY A 363 16.65 -23.08 -22.30
CA GLY A 363 16.91 -23.55 -20.92
C GLY A 363 18.21 -23.05 -20.28
N ALA A 364 19.07 -22.34 -21.01
CA ALA A 364 20.35 -21.84 -20.50
C ALA A 364 20.34 -20.31 -20.34
N TRP A 365 20.94 -19.79 -19.26
CA TRP A 365 21.05 -18.35 -19.04
C TRP A 365 21.91 -17.65 -20.12
N SER A 366 21.48 -16.46 -20.51
CA SER A 366 22.18 -15.54 -21.41
C SER A 366 22.08 -14.11 -20.87
N ASN A 367 23.09 -13.27 -21.11
CA ASN A 367 23.06 -11.84 -20.76
C ASN A 367 22.32 -11.05 -21.87
N ASN A 368 21.02 -11.29 -21.99
CA ASN A 368 20.12 -10.63 -22.93
C ASN A 368 18.91 -10.08 -22.18
N LYS A 369 18.33 -9.00 -22.73
CA LYS A 369 17.10 -8.42 -22.21
C LYS A 369 15.89 -9.19 -22.74
N PHE A 370 14.98 -9.56 -21.83
CA PHE A 370 13.70 -10.13 -22.22
C PHE A 370 12.81 -9.08 -22.89
N THR A 371 12.21 -9.45 -24.02
CA THR A 371 11.20 -8.67 -24.72
C THR A 371 9.93 -9.51 -24.79
N PRO A 372 8.83 -9.09 -24.15
CA PRO A 372 7.56 -9.80 -24.21
C PRO A 372 7.07 -9.95 -25.65
N ASN A 373 6.51 -11.11 -25.97
CA ASN A 373 5.78 -11.34 -27.22
C ASN A 373 4.26 -11.28 -26.97
N LEU A 374 3.46 -11.45 -28.03
CA LEU A 374 1.99 -11.38 -27.95
C LEU A 374 1.34 -12.39 -27.00
N THR A 375 2.01 -13.48 -26.65
CA THR A 375 1.47 -14.53 -25.76
C THR A 375 2.10 -14.48 -24.37
N SER A 376 3.01 -13.54 -24.11
CA SER A 376 3.68 -13.41 -22.81
C SER A 376 2.72 -12.88 -21.77
N LYS A 377 2.65 -13.54 -20.61
CA LYS A 377 2.00 -12.97 -19.43
C LYS A 377 2.74 -11.70 -19.00
N GLN A 378 2.01 -10.69 -18.56
CA GLN A 378 2.50 -9.38 -18.17
C GLN A 378 1.76 -8.89 -16.93
N PRO A 379 2.29 -7.88 -16.21
CA PRO A 379 1.59 -7.23 -15.12
C PRO A 379 0.15 -6.85 -15.53
N GLY A 380 -0.84 -7.27 -14.74
CA GLY A 380 -2.25 -6.99 -15.01
C GLY A 380 -2.95 -7.98 -15.96
N ALA A 381 -2.21 -8.87 -16.63
CA ALA A 381 -2.75 -9.94 -17.48
C ALA A 381 -2.38 -11.36 -16.99
N GLU A 382 -1.82 -11.47 -15.78
CA GLU A 382 -1.30 -12.71 -15.20
C GLU A 382 -2.36 -13.68 -14.65
N GLY A 383 -3.54 -13.17 -14.29
CA GLY A 383 -4.55 -13.93 -13.55
C GLY A 383 -4.25 -13.99 -12.05
N PRO A 384 -4.99 -14.80 -11.28
CA PRO A 384 -6.10 -15.68 -11.69
C PRO A 384 -7.33 -14.89 -12.17
N MET A 385 -8.37 -15.59 -12.66
CA MET A 385 -9.53 -14.98 -13.31
C MET A 385 -10.21 -13.89 -12.47
N TYR A 386 -10.25 -14.01 -11.14
CA TYR A 386 -10.83 -12.97 -10.27
C TYR A 386 -10.09 -11.63 -10.37
N ALA A 387 -8.81 -11.60 -10.80
CA ALA A 387 -8.07 -10.36 -10.98
C ALA A 387 -8.72 -9.45 -12.04
N ALA A 388 -9.47 -10.02 -13.00
CA ALA A 388 -10.25 -9.24 -13.96
C ALA A 388 -11.30 -8.34 -13.30
N ALA A 389 -11.81 -8.73 -12.12
CA ALA A 389 -12.76 -7.93 -11.35
C ALA A 389 -12.07 -6.96 -10.38
N THR A 390 -10.73 -6.97 -10.26
CA THR A 390 -10.01 -6.06 -9.34
C THR A 390 -9.61 -4.73 -9.97
N GLY A 391 -9.76 -4.58 -11.29
CA GLY A 391 -9.58 -3.31 -12.00
C GLY A 391 -10.90 -2.56 -12.20
N ASN A 392 -10.85 -1.42 -12.90
CA ASN A 392 -12.07 -0.76 -13.38
C ASN A 392 -12.81 -1.68 -14.34
N HIS A 393 -14.09 -1.92 -14.05
CA HIS A 393 -14.94 -2.81 -14.84
C HIS A 393 -16.40 -2.36 -14.76
N VAL A 394 -17.17 -2.76 -15.76
CA VAL A 394 -18.62 -2.49 -15.85
C VAL A 394 -19.41 -3.78 -15.94
N TYR A 395 -20.62 -3.75 -15.40
CA TYR A 395 -21.60 -4.82 -15.51
C TYR A 395 -22.59 -4.47 -16.61
N VAL A 396 -22.76 -5.37 -17.59
CA VAL A 396 -23.55 -5.11 -18.79
C VAL A 396 -24.76 -6.04 -18.86
N TYR A 397 -25.96 -5.48 -18.99
CA TYR A 397 -27.17 -6.25 -19.28
C TYR A 397 -27.59 -6.09 -20.74
N GLY A 398 -27.98 -7.20 -21.37
CA GLY A 398 -28.33 -7.22 -22.79
C GLY A 398 -29.71 -6.61 -23.06
N THR A 399 -29.82 -5.80 -24.11
CA THR A 399 -31.09 -5.24 -24.63
C THR A 399 -31.41 -5.70 -26.05
N GLY A 400 -30.55 -6.55 -26.63
CA GLY A 400 -30.80 -7.22 -27.90
C GLY A 400 -32.06 -8.11 -27.88
N GLY A 401 -32.69 -8.27 -29.06
CA GLY A 401 -33.86 -9.14 -29.26
C GLY A 401 -35.22 -8.50 -28.96
N ASN A 402 -35.27 -7.20 -28.66
CA ASN A 402 -36.49 -6.50 -28.24
C ASN A 402 -37.19 -7.21 -27.06
N PRO A 403 -36.51 -7.38 -25.92
CA PRO A 403 -37.06 -8.09 -24.77
C PRO A 403 -38.36 -7.41 -24.30
N SER A 404 -39.25 -8.20 -23.71
CA SER A 404 -40.42 -7.62 -23.04
C SER A 404 -39.97 -6.72 -21.89
N ARG A 405 -40.85 -5.83 -21.42
CA ARG A 405 -40.56 -4.99 -20.25
C ARG A 405 -40.22 -5.81 -19.01
N GLU A 406 -40.90 -6.95 -18.85
CA GLU A 406 -40.69 -7.88 -17.74
C GLU A 406 -39.33 -8.56 -17.83
N GLU A 407 -38.94 -9.02 -19.01
CA GLU A 407 -37.64 -9.62 -19.26
C GLU A 407 -36.51 -8.62 -19.05
N LEU A 408 -36.65 -7.38 -19.55
CA LEU A 408 -35.66 -6.33 -19.34
C LEU A 408 -35.50 -6.00 -17.86
N ALA A 409 -36.60 -5.90 -17.11
CA ALA A 409 -36.56 -5.67 -15.67
C ALA A 409 -35.90 -6.83 -14.92
N ALA A 410 -36.14 -8.08 -15.33
CA ALA A 410 -35.47 -9.25 -14.77
C ALA A 410 -33.96 -9.22 -15.00
N ARG A 411 -33.51 -8.88 -16.21
CA ARG A 411 -32.08 -8.72 -16.54
C ARG A 411 -31.42 -7.60 -15.72
N GLN A 412 -32.12 -6.48 -15.52
CA GLN A 412 -31.64 -5.37 -14.68
C GLN A 412 -31.55 -5.76 -13.20
N ALA A 413 -32.51 -6.53 -12.69
CA ALA A 413 -32.47 -7.01 -11.31
C ALA A 413 -31.35 -8.03 -11.09
N GLU A 414 -31.15 -8.94 -12.05
CA GLU A 414 -30.06 -9.93 -12.01
C GLU A 414 -28.69 -9.24 -12.01
N ILE A 415 -28.46 -8.29 -12.92
CA ILE A 415 -27.17 -7.60 -12.99
C ILE A 415 -26.91 -6.73 -11.75
N ALA A 416 -27.96 -6.10 -11.18
CA ALA A 416 -27.85 -5.35 -9.93
C ALA A 416 -27.44 -6.25 -8.76
N SER A 417 -28.03 -7.45 -8.68
CA SER A 417 -27.65 -8.47 -7.69
C SER A 417 -26.19 -8.92 -7.86
N LEU A 418 -25.75 -9.16 -9.10
CA LEU A 418 -24.35 -9.57 -9.39
C LEU A 418 -23.32 -8.48 -9.10
N SER A 419 -23.71 -7.21 -9.19
CA SER A 419 -22.87 -6.06 -8.86
C SER A 419 -22.85 -5.71 -7.36
N ASP A 420 -23.73 -6.31 -6.56
CA ASP A 420 -23.81 -6.03 -5.12
C ASP A 420 -22.85 -6.92 -4.34
N TRP A 421 -21.61 -6.46 -4.20
CA TRP A 421 -20.56 -7.25 -3.60
C TRP A 421 -20.71 -7.32 -2.08
N SER A 422 -20.73 -8.55 -1.57
CA SER A 422 -20.74 -8.83 -0.14
C SER A 422 -19.55 -9.70 0.24
N GLY A 423 -18.93 -9.41 1.38
CA GLY A 423 -17.83 -10.17 1.94
C GLY A 423 -18.12 -10.70 3.33
N MET A 424 -17.04 -10.97 4.07
CA MET A 424 -17.13 -11.34 5.48
C MET A 424 -17.84 -10.21 6.23
N GLY A 425 -19.08 -10.47 6.62
CA GLY A 425 -19.81 -9.54 7.46
C GLY A 425 -20.68 -8.48 6.80
N GLY A 426 -20.89 -8.57 5.49
CA GLY A 426 -21.87 -7.73 4.79
C GLY A 426 -21.30 -7.05 3.57
N ARG A 427 -21.93 -5.93 3.19
CA ARG A 427 -21.65 -5.23 1.94
C ARG A 427 -20.23 -4.67 1.91
N ILE A 428 -19.51 -4.96 0.84
CA ILE A 428 -18.23 -4.33 0.52
C ILE A 428 -18.54 -3.07 -0.30
N MET A 429 -17.92 -1.94 0.05
CA MET A 429 -18.17 -0.63 -0.58
C MET A 429 -17.46 -0.52 -1.96
N VAL A 430 -17.86 -1.36 -2.91
CA VAL A 430 -17.39 -1.38 -4.30
C VAL A 430 -18.62 -1.23 -5.19
N PHE A 431 -18.63 -0.20 -6.03
CA PHE A 431 -19.82 0.21 -6.80
C PHE A 431 -19.54 0.26 -8.31
N PRO A 432 -19.34 -0.88 -8.97
CA PRO A 432 -19.07 -0.90 -10.40
C PRO A 432 -20.29 -0.38 -11.18
N ARG A 433 -20.05 0.28 -12.32
CA ARG A 433 -21.14 0.85 -13.13
C ARG A 433 -21.96 -0.27 -13.77
N ILE A 434 -23.28 -0.11 -13.79
CA ILE A 434 -24.21 -0.99 -14.51
C ILE A 434 -24.74 -0.24 -15.72
N ILE A 435 -24.53 -0.78 -16.92
CA ILE A 435 -24.94 -0.15 -18.17
C ILE A 435 -25.60 -1.16 -19.12
N SER A 436 -26.37 -0.67 -20.08
CA SER A 436 -26.92 -1.52 -21.14
C SER A 436 -25.86 -1.81 -22.19
N ASP A 437 -25.99 -2.91 -22.92
CA ASP A 437 -25.15 -3.23 -24.09
C ASP A 437 -25.12 -2.12 -25.15
N LYS A 438 -26.17 -1.29 -25.25
CA LYS A 438 -26.25 -0.13 -26.16
C LYS A 438 -25.52 1.11 -25.63
N ASP A 439 -25.32 1.20 -24.32
CA ASP A 439 -24.69 2.35 -23.67
C ASP A 439 -23.19 2.18 -23.47
N VAL A 440 -22.64 0.99 -23.73
CA VAL A 440 -21.19 0.72 -23.67
C VAL A 440 -20.44 1.61 -24.67
N ARG A 441 -19.45 2.35 -24.17
CA ARG A 441 -18.59 3.26 -24.94
C ARG A 441 -17.14 2.81 -24.87
N GLN A 442 -16.32 3.34 -25.78
CA GLN A 442 -14.87 3.11 -25.76
C GLN A 442 -14.19 3.64 -24.47
N SER A 443 -14.84 4.57 -23.75
CA SER A 443 -14.34 5.13 -22.49
C SER A 443 -14.64 4.24 -21.27
N ASP A 444 -15.49 3.23 -21.43
CA ASP A 444 -15.79 2.22 -20.40
C ASP A 444 -14.83 1.04 -20.53
#